data_AF-A0A7V9G8Q9-F1
#
_entry.id   AF-A0A7V9G8Q9-F1
#
_cell.length_a   1.000
_cell.length_b   1.000
_cell.length_c   1.000
_cell.angle_alpha   90.00
_cell.angle_beta   90.00
_cell.angle_gamma   90.00
#
_symmetry.space_group_name_H-M   'P 1'
#
loop_
_entity.id
_entity.type
_entity.pdbx_description
1 polymer ?
#
loop_
_entity_poly.entity_id
_entity_poly.type
_entity_poly.pdbx_seq_one_letter_code
_entity_poly.pdbx_strand_id
1 'polypeptide(L)'
;MIAVQQLDPALPPAAVFAQLDRDVQRLVVATKTLYNGNWDDCAEDIRRRRAGKPYLFKLSVSIPDDLEWLGRLKAYEAARGEPFDAQTSDDHPREDLR
;
A
#
# COMPACT_ATOMS: atom_id res chain seq x y z
N MET A 1 11.65 4.96 -18.69
CA MET A 1 10.21 5.24 -18.82
C MET A 1 9.52 4.39 -17.77
N ILE A 2 9.04 4.98 -16.68
CA ILE A 2 8.26 4.24 -15.69
C ILE A 2 6.86 4.14 -16.30
N ALA A 3 6.44 2.92 -16.64
CA ALA A 3 5.09 2.70 -17.13
C ALA A 3 4.12 3.18 -16.05
N VAL A 4 3.18 4.06 -16.42
CA VAL A 4 2.07 4.41 -15.55
C VAL A 4 1.25 3.14 -15.38
N GLN A 5 1.49 2.38 -14.31
CA GLN A 5 0.70 1.20 -14.00
C GLN A 5 -0.69 1.67 -13.59
N GLN A 6 -1.69 1.35 -14.41
CA GLN A 6 -3.08 1.68 -14.15
C GLN A 6 -3.68 0.65 -13.21
N LEU A 7 -4.37 1.11 -12.15
CA LEU A 7 -5.16 0.24 -11.29
C LEU A 7 -6.48 -0.04 -12.01
N ASP A 8 -6.68 -1.25 -12.50
CA ASP A 8 -7.93 -1.64 -13.17
C ASP A 8 -9.00 -1.99 -12.11
N PRO A 9 -10.03 -1.16 -11.92
CA PRO A 9 -11.07 -1.40 -10.92
C PRO A 9 -11.92 -2.64 -11.22
N ALA A 10 -11.87 -3.18 -12.44
CA ALA A 10 -12.58 -4.41 -12.80
C ALA A 10 -11.90 -5.67 -12.22
N LEU A 11 -10.61 -5.61 -11.92
CA LEU A 11 -9.87 -6.72 -11.34
C LEU A 11 -9.97 -6.74 -9.80
N PRO A 12 -9.88 -7.92 -9.15
CA PRO A 12 -9.79 -7.99 -7.70
C PRO A 12 -8.44 -7.46 -7.19
N PRO A 13 -8.37 -6.94 -5.94
CA PRO A 13 -7.15 -6.35 -5.38
C PRO A 13 -5.90 -7.23 -5.49
N ALA A 14 -6.06 -8.54 -5.27
CA ALA A 14 -5.00 -9.53 -5.41
C ALA A 14 -4.38 -9.55 -6.83
N ALA A 15 -5.22 -9.51 -7.86
CA ALA A 15 -4.77 -9.54 -9.24
C ALA A 15 -4.09 -8.24 -9.64
N VAL A 16 -4.58 -7.10 -9.13
CA VAL A 16 -3.94 -5.79 -9.34
C VAL A 16 -2.60 -5.74 -8.61
N PHE A 17 -2.54 -6.15 -7.35
CA PHE A 17 -1.31 -6.17 -6.54
C PHE A 17 -0.20 -7.00 -7.20
N ALA A 18 -0.52 -8.17 -7.75
CA ALA A 18 0.45 -9.03 -8.43
C ALA A 18 1.08 -8.37 -9.67
N GLN A 19 0.41 -7.39 -10.27
CA GLN A 19 0.89 -6.63 -11.44
C GLN A 19 1.68 -5.38 -11.06
N LEU A 20 1.66 -4.98 -9.78
CA LEU A 20 2.35 -3.77 -9.32
C LEU A 20 3.86 -3.95 -9.31
N ASP A 21 4.57 -2.87 -9.60
CA ASP A 21 6.02 -2.79 -9.36
C ASP A 21 6.34 -3.11 -7.89
N ARG A 22 7.47 -3.77 -7.67
CA ARG A 22 7.88 -4.23 -6.32
C ARG A 22 7.91 -3.12 -5.31
N ASP A 23 8.24 -1.90 -5.72
CA ASP A 23 8.32 -0.77 -4.80
C ASP A 23 6.92 -0.28 -4.39
N VAL A 24 5.95 -0.32 -5.31
CA VAL A 24 4.54 -0.02 -5.02
C VAL A 24 3.93 -1.13 -4.16
N GLN A 25 4.25 -2.39 -4.43
CA GLN A 25 3.87 -3.51 -3.54
C GLN A 25 4.39 -3.29 -2.12
N ARG A 26 5.65 -2.85 -1.96
CA ARG A 26 6.19 -2.51 -0.64
C ARG A 26 5.47 -1.34 0.02
N LEU A 27 5.04 -0.32 -0.74
CA LEU A 27 4.22 0.77 -0.21
C LEU A 27 2.88 0.27 0.34
N VAL A 28 2.20 -0.61 -0.40
CA VAL A 28 0.93 -1.24 0.06
C VAL A 28 1.15 -2.02 1.35
N VAL A 29 2.16 -2.89 1.39
CA VAL A 29 2.49 -3.69 2.58
C VAL A 29 2.84 -2.78 3.76
N ALA A 30 3.68 -1.76 3.56
CA ALA A 30 4.03 -0.81 4.61
C ALA A 30 2.79 -0.05 5.13
N THR A 31 1.88 0.35 4.25
CA THR A 31 0.63 1.03 4.63
C THR A 31 -0.26 0.13 5.48
N LYS A 32 -0.42 -1.13 5.07
CA LYS A 32 -1.16 -2.13 5.84
C LYS A 32 -0.54 -2.38 7.22
N THR A 33 0.76 -2.61 7.28
CA THR A 33 1.45 -2.98 8.52
C THR A 33 1.58 -1.83 9.51
N LEU A 34 1.90 -0.62 9.04
CA LEU A 34 2.25 0.51 9.91
C LEU A 34 1.08 1.44 10.19
N TYR A 35 0.14 1.55 9.25
CA TYR A 35 -0.97 2.49 9.31
C TYR A 35 -2.33 1.77 9.27
N ASN A 36 -2.36 0.46 9.50
CA ASN A 36 -3.58 -0.37 9.50
C ASN A 36 -4.41 -0.22 8.22
N GLY A 37 -3.74 -0.05 7.07
CA GLY A 37 -4.36 0.15 5.77
C GLY A 37 -4.88 1.57 5.51
N ASN A 38 -4.69 2.51 6.42
CA ASN A 38 -5.11 3.90 6.22
C ASN A 38 -4.14 4.66 5.30
N TRP A 39 -4.57 4.90 4.06
CA TRP A 39 -3.81 5.64 3.06
C TRP A 39 -3.55 7.11 3.45
N ASP A 40 -4.49 7.75 4.15
CA ASP A 40 -4.35 9.16 4.54
C ASP A 40 -3.29 9.34 5.63
N ASP A 41 -3.25 8.42 6.59
CA ASP A 41 -2.24 8.45 7.67
C ASP A 41 -0.83 8.23 7.10
N CYS A 42 -0.68 7.28 6.17
CA CYS A 42 0.59 7.06 5.45
C CYS A 42 0.99 8.31 4.65
N ALA A 43 0.04 8.94 3.94
CA ALA A 43 0.28 10.14 3.16
C ALA A 43 0.70 11.33 4.04
N GLU A 44 0.04 11.51 5.18
CA GLU A 44 0.37 12.57 6.14
C GLU A 44 1.77 12.38 6.73
N ASP A 45 2.15 11.14 7.04
CA ASP A 45 3.48 10.85 7.57
C ASP A 45 4.59 11.15 6.55
N ILE A 46 4.36 10.82 5.27
CA ILE A 46 5.24 11.20 4.15
C ILE A 46 5.35 12.72 4.04
N ARG A 47 4.23 13.45 4.09
CA ARG A 47 4.23 14.94 4.02
C ARG A 47 5.03 15.54 5.18
N ARG A 48 4.86 15.03 6.39
CA ARG A 48 5.61 15.48 7.57
C ARG A 48 7.11 15.26 7.41
N ARG A 49 7.52 14.06 6.95
CA ARG A 49 8.92 13.75 6.67
C ARG A 49 9.52 14.70 5.63
N ARG A 50 8.81 14.96 4.52
CA ARG A 50 9.26 15.90 3.48
C ARG A 50 9.39 17.33 3.99
N ALA A 51 8.54 17.73 4.94
CA ALA A 51 8.57 19.04 5.57
C ALA A 51 9.58 19.16 6.73
N GLY A 52 10.38 18.12 7.01
CA GLY A 52 11.30 18.10 8.16
C GLY A 52 10.59 18.10 9.52
N LYS A 53 9.31 17.73 9.56
CA LYS A 53 8.52 17.63 10.79
C LYS A 53 8.67 16.23 11.42
N PRO A 54 8.39 16.08 12.73
CA PRO A 54 8.28 14.75 13.35
C PRO A 54 7.27 13.88 12.60
N TYR A 55 7.66 12.62 12.36
CA TYR A 55 6.91 11.58 11.67
C TYR A 55 6.92 10.30 12.51
N LEU A 56 5.93 9.43 12.30
CA LEU A 56 5.67 8.23 13.09
C LEU A 56 6.58 7.07 12.68
N PHE A 57 6.70 6.79 11.39
CA PHE A 57 7.46 5.64 10.90
C PHE A 57 8.48 6.01 9.83
N LYS A 58 9.65 5.39 9.91
CA LYS A 58 10.65 5.51 8.86
C LYS A 58 10.31 4.55 7.72
N LEU A 59 9.60 5.05 6.71
CA LEU A 59 9.36 4.32 5.47
C LEU A 59 10.69 4.08 4.74
N SER A 60 11.10 2.82 4.63
CA SER A 60 12.21 2.37 3.78
C SER A 60 11.84 2.32 2.30
N VAL A 61 10.56 2.55 1.98
CA VAL A 61 10.04 2.65 0.62
C VAL A 61 10.23 4.08 0.14
N SER A 62 10.97 4.25 -0.95
CA SER A 62 11.12 5.53 -1.65
C SER A 62 10.74 5.29 -3.10
N ILE A 63 9.52 5.64 -3.45
CA ILE A 63 9.06 5.60 -4.84
C ILE A 63 8.90 7.03 -5.36
N PRO A 64 9.21 7.26 -6.66
CA PRO A 64 8.71 8.45 -7.34
C PRO A 64 7.19 8.53 -7.16
N ASP A 65 6.71 9.73 -6.84
CA ASP A 65 5.28 10.03 -6.77
C ASP A 65 4.49 9.16 -5.76
N ASP A 66 5.10 8.79 -4.62
CA ASP A 66 4.46 8.04 -3.52
C ASP A 66 3.06 8.55 -3.10
N LEU A 67 2.88 9.87 -2.97
CA LEU A 67 1.61 10.49 -2.62
C LEU A 67 0.57 10.32 -3.72
N GLU A 68 0.99 10.32 -4.99
CA GLU A 68 0.09 10.04 -6.12
C GLU A 68 -0.35 8.58 -6.10
N TRP A 69 0.58 7.67 -5.83
CA TRP A 69 0.28 6.23 -5.66
C TRP A 69 -0.71 5.97 -4.53
N LEU A 70 -0.50 6.58 -3.35
CA LEU A 70 -1.45 6.49 -2.23
C LEU A 70 -2.84 7.00 -2.62
N GLY A 71 -2.91 8.11 -3.37
CA GLY A 71 -4.18 8.65 -3.88
C GLY A 71 -4.88 7.69 -4.84
N ARG A 72 -4.13 7.05 -5.76
CA ARG A 72 -4.67 6.06 -6.70
C ARG A 72 -5.19 4.82 -5.98
N LEU A 73 -4.43 4.27 -5.03
CA LEU A 73 -4.82 3.09 -4.24
C LEU A 73 -6.11 3.36 -3.44
N LYS A 74 -6.18 4.52 -2.78
CA LYS A 74 -7.39 4.97 -2.07
C LYS A 74 -8.59 5.10 -3.01
N ALA A 75 -8.40 5.70 -4.19
CA ALA A 75 -9.48 5.87 -5.17
C ALA A 75 -9.97 4.52 -5.71
N TYR A 76 -9.05 3.57 -5.93
CA TYR A 76 -9.38 2.22 -6.34
C TYR A 76 -10.23 1.50 -5.28
N GLU A 77 -9.85 1.56 -3.99
CA GLU A 77 -10.65 0.96 -2.91
C GLU A 77 -12.04 1.59 -2.84
N ALA A 78 -12.12 2.92 -2.91
CA ALA A 78 -13.39 3.63 -2.87
C ALA A 78 -14.33 3.25 -4.03
N ALA A 79 -13.78 3.02 -5.22
CA ALA A 79 -14.55 2.60 -6.39
C ALA A 79 -15.12 1.18 -6.24
N ARG A 80 -14.47 0.31 -5.46
CA ARG A 80 -14.87 -1.09 -5.28
C ARG A 80 -15.65 -1.35 -3.98
N GLY A 81 -15.42 -0.54 -2.95
CA GLY A 81 -15.89 -0.82 -1.60
C GLY A 81 -15.17 -2.01 -0.94
N GLU A 82 -13.95 -2.33 -1.38
CA GLU A 82 -13.14 -3.45 -0.90
C GLU A 82 -11.72 -2.96 -0.56
N PRO A 83 -11.13 -3.37 0.57
CA PRO A 83 -9.77 -3.00 0.92
C PRO A 83 -8.74 -3.59 -0.06
N PHE A 84 -7.69 -2.83 -0.33
CA PHE A 84 -6.56 -3.23 -1.14
C PHE A 84 -5.60 -4.08 -0.32
N ASP A 85 -5.98 -5.34 -0.14
CA ASP A 85 -5.15 -6.27 0.61
C ASP A 85 -4.05 -6.86 -0.28
N ALA A 86 -2.80 -6.60 0.11
CA ALA A 86 -1.73 -7.54 -0.14
C ALA A 86 -2.14 -8.82 0.60
N GLN A 87 -2.56 -9.84 -0.14
CA GLN A 87 -2.78 -11.17 0.42
C GLN A 87 -1.52 -11.59 1.15
N THR A 88 -1.55 -11.53 2.47
CA THR A 88 -0.79 -12.47 3.27
C THR A 88 -1.53 -13.78 3.07
N SER A 89 -1.05 -14.59 2.13
CA SER A 89 -1.17 -16.04 2.23
C SER A 89 -0.41 -16.45 3.50
N ASP A 90 -0.96 -16.08 4.66
CA ASP A 90 -0.58 -16.58 5.96
C ASP A 90 -1.80 -17.33 6.50
N ASP A 91 -2.27 -18.26 5.67
CA ASP A 91 -2.77 -19.54 6.14
C ASP A 91 -1.54 -20.37 6.52
N HIS A 92 -0.77 -19.89 7.50
CA HIS A 92 0.06 -20.80 8.27
C HIS A 92 -0.91 -21.40 9.28
N PRO A 93 -1.32 -22.67 9.12
CA PRO A 93 -1.93 -23.36 10.25
C PRO A 93 -0.94 -23.18 11.39
N ARG A 94 -1.41 -22.63 12.52
CA ARG A 94 -0.66 -22.76 13.75
C ARG A 94 -0.62 -24.25 14.02
N GLU A 95 0.42 -24.94 13.53
CA GLU A 95 0.74 -26.29 13.97
C GLU A 95 0.98 -26.20 15.47
N ASP A 96 -0.10 -26.52 16.18
CA ASP A 96 -0.18 -27.22 17.44
C ASP A 96 1.17 -27.32 18.17
N LEU A 97 1.39 -26.38 19.10
CA LEU A 97 2.22 -26.67 20.26
C LEU A 97 1.49 -27.76 21.07
N ARG A 98 1.88 -29.01 20.82
CA ARG A 98 1.72 -30.11 21.77
C ARG A 98 3.03 -30.34 22.52
#